data_AF-A0A9X1QYK9-F1
#
_entry.id   AF-A0A9X1QYK9-F1
#
_cell.length_a   1.000
_cell.length_b   1.000
_cell.length_c   1.000
_cell.angle_alpha   90.00
_cell.angle_beta   90.00
_cell.angle_gamma   90.00
#
_symmetry.space_group_name_H-M   'P 1'
#
loop_
_entity.id
_entity.type
_entity.pdbx_description
1 polymer ?
#
loop_
_entity_poly.entity_id
_entity_poly.type
_entity_poly.pdbx_seq_one_letter_code
_entity_poly.pdbx_strand_id
1 'polypeptide(L)'
;MKLRLLLITILFCIPIYSQPQKDSLFKEDIEALVEEMEFMYGYDQTLREYTLFRTFDKSETDRIENLPDSLRLKEMTGRKFVSDTLSKFIFQNYINPKDALHTERMIEIIKKYGFPSVERIRKFYNKEFADPEFRPMLIFIHSPSQYWEELKVLMLDEYRIGNINQCQYGYFLWQFTGRQSFKPMLDNGYKLIEENGKTILQPTCE
;
A
#
# COMPACT_ATOMS: atom_id res chain seq x y z
N MET A 1 -24.23 -38.29 -13.56
CA MET A 1 -23.74 -37.08 -14.29
C MET A 1 -24.40 -35.78 -13.81
N LYS A 2 -25.74 -35.71 -13.70
CA LYS A 2 -26.44 -34.45 -13.32
C LYS A 2 -26.01 -33.87 -11.96
N LEU A 3 -25.82 -34.69 -10.93
CA LEU A 3 -25.39 -34.22 -9.60
C LEU A 3 -23.93 -33.73 -9.57
N ARG A 4 -23.03 -34.34 -10.36
CA ARG A 4 -21.64 -33.90 -10.49
C ARG A 4 -21.54 -32.57 -11.24
N LEU A 5 -22.35 -32.38 -12.30
CA LEU A 5 -22.44 -31.08 -12.98
C LEU A 5 -23.02 -29.99 -12.05
N LEU A 6 -24.00 -30.32 -11.21
CA LEU A 6 -24.59 -29.39 -10.24
C LEU A 6 -23.59 -28.95 -9.16
N LEU A 7 -22.82 -29.88 -8.60
CA LEU A 7 -21.76 -29.58 -7.63
C LEU A 7 -20.66 -28.70 -8.25
N ILE A 8 -20.30 -28.97 -9.51
CA ILE A 8 -19.35 -28.15 -10.27
C ILE A 8 -19.91 -26.73 -10.51
N THR A 9 -21.19 -26.60 -10.87
CA THR A 9 -21.81 -25.26 -11.06
C THR A 9 -21.95 -24.48 -9.75
N ILE A 10 -22.27 -25.14 -8.63
CA ILE A 10 -22.32 -24.50 -7.31
C ILE A 10 -20.93 -23.99 -6.92
N LEU A 11 -19.86 -24.76 -7.14
CA LEU A 11 -18.48 -24.35 -6.85
C LEU A 11 -18.02 -23.14 -7.68
N PHE A 12 -18.51 -22.98 -8.92
CA PHE A 12 -18.18 -21.84 -9.77
C PHE A 12 -19.00 -20.58 -9.49
N CYS A 13 -20.18 -20.68 -8.85
CA CYS A 13 -21.02 -19.52 -8.56
C CYS A 13 -20.63 -18.78 -7.26
N ILE A 14 -20.02 -19.46 -6.28
CA ILE A 14 -19.72 -18.88 -4.95
C ILE A 14 -18.82 -17.62 -4.99
N PRO A 15 -17.80 -17.50 -5.87
CA PRO A 15 -16.94 -16.31 -5.87
C PRO A 15 -17.65 -15.05 -6.40
N ILE A 16 -18.52 -15.20 -7.40
CA ILE A 16 -19.13 -14.07 -8.11
C ILE A 16 -20.18 -13.35 -7.24
N TYR A 17 -20.81 -14.07 -6.30
CA TYR A 17 -21.77 -13.47 -5.36
C TYR A 17 -21.14 -12.81 -4.14
N SER A 18 -19.82 -12.97 -3.91
CA SER A 18 -19.16 -12.40 -2.73
C SER A 18 -18.87 -10.90 -2.89
N GLN A 19 -18.41 -10.44 -4.05
CA GLN A 19 -17.98 -9.04 -4.22
C GLN A 19 -19.13 -8.02 -4.07
N PRO A 20 -20.34 -8.23 -4.62
CA PRO A 20 -21.45 -7.29 -4.41
C PRO A 20 -21.84 -7.14 -2.93
N GLN A 21 -21.76 -8.22 -2.15
CA GLN A 21 -22.03 -8.19 -0.71
C GLN A 21 -20.94 -7.41 0.02
N LYS A 22 -19.67 -7.65 -0.32
CA LYS A 22 -18.53 -6.88 0.20
C LYS A 22 -18.64 -5.39 -0.14
N ASP A 23 -19.07 -5.05 -1.35
CA ASP A 23 -19.29 -3.65 -1.78
C ASP A 23 -20.43 -3.00 -1.00
N SER A 24 -21.52 -3.72 -0.73
CA SER A 24 -22.61 -3.21 0.10
C SER A 24 -22.14 -2.88 1.52
N LEU A 25 -21.39 -3.79 2.15
CA LEU A 25 -20.80 -3.57 3.47
C LEU A 25 -19.77 -2.43 3.45
N PHE A 26 -18.94 -2.37 2.42
CA PHE A 26 -17.92 -1.34 2.28
C PHE A 26 -18.53 0.06 2.15
N LYS A 27 -19.63 0.17 1.39
CA LYS A 27 -20.40 1.40 1.26
C LYS A 27 -21.03 1.85 2.57
N GLU A 28 -21.55 0.91 3.36
CA GLU A 28 -22.13 1.20 4.68
C GLU A 28 -21.08 1.79 5.64
N ASP A 29 -19.89 1.20 5.65
CA ASP A 29 -18.81 1.56 6.59
C ASP A 29 -17.81 2.59 6.01
N ILE A 30 -18.07 3.16 4.84
CA ILE A 30 -17.05 3.86 4.04
C ILE A 30 -16.43 5.06 4.76
N GLU A 31 -17.22 5.84 5.51
CA GLU A 31 -16.71 7.04 6.18
C GLU A 31 -15.68 6.66 7.25
N ALA A 32 -16.03 5.73 8.14
CA ALA A 32 -15.14 5.25 9.19
C ALA A 32 -13.90 4.54 8.62
N LEU A 33 -14.07 3.76 7.56
CA LEU A 33 -12.95 3.07 6.91
C LEU A 33 -11.96 4.05 6.28
N VAL A 34 -12.45 5.10 5.60
CA VAL A 34 -11.56 6.12 5.02
C VAL A 34 -10.84 6.89 6.11
N GLU A 35 -11.54 7.36 7.15
CA GLU A 35 -10.91 8.05 8.29
C GLU A 35 -9.84 7.19 8.97
N GLU A 36 -10.12 5.90 9.18
CA GLU A 36 -9.17 4.95 9.76
C GLU A 36 -7.94 4.75 8.86
N MET A 37 -8.13 4.55 7.56
CA MET A 37 -7.01 4.35 6.63
C MET A 37 -6.18 5.60 6.43
N GLU A 38 -6.79 6.79 6.39
CA GLU A 38 -6.07 8.07 6.32
C GLU A 38 -5.24 8.30 7.58
N PHE A 39 -5.77 7.95 8.75
CA PHE A 39 -5.01 7.97 9.99
C PHE A 39 -3.79 7.02 9.93
N MET A 40 -3.99 5.78 9.51
CA MET A 40 -2.89 4.80 9.39
C MET A 40 -1.81 5.26 8.41
N TYR A 41 -2.23 5.79 7.26
CA TYR A 41 -1.35 6.33 6.23
C TYR A 41 -0.58 7.56 6.74
N GLY A 42 -1.28 8.56 7.27
CA GLY A 42 -0.67 9.79 7.78
C GLY A 42 0.30 9.52 8.92
N TYR A 43 -0.03 8.58 9.82
CA TYR A 43 0.88 8.14 10.88
C TYR A 43 2.18 7.57 10.32
N ASP A 44 2.08 6.66 9.36
CA ASP A 44 3.25 6.01 8.74
C ASP A 44 4.14 7.03 8.01
N GLN A 45 3.55 7.87 7.15
CA GLN A 45 4.29 8.89 6.41
C GLN A 45 4.94 9.91 7.35
N THR A 46 4.18 10.45 8.31
CA THR A 46 4.67 11.49 9.24
C THR A 46 5.83 10.99 10.10
N LEU A 47 5.75 9.77 10.64
CA LEU A 47 6.85 9.24 11.46
C LEU A 47 8.10 8.95 10.63
N ARG A 48 7.95 8.46 9.39
CA ARG A 48 9.10 8.21 8.51
C ARG A 48 9.74 9.52 8.08
N GLU A 49 8.95 10.52 7.68
CA GLU A 49 9.43 11.87 7.40
C GLU A 49 10.17 12.45 8.60
N TYR A 50 9.66 12.27 9.83
CA TYR A 50 10.35 12.71 11.03
C TYR A 50 11.74 12.06 11.18
N THR A 51 11.91 10.79 10.80
CA THR A 51 13.24 10.14 10.87
C THR A 51 14.25 10.74 9.89
N LEU A 52 13.79 11.45 8.87
CA LEU A 52 14.64 12.09 7.85
C LEU A 52 14.83 13.59 8.11
N PHE A 53 13.74 14.30 8.40
CA PHE A 53 13.70 15.77 8.48
C PHE A 53 13.70 16.30 9.91
N ARG A 54 13.47 15.44 10.91
CA ARG A 54 13.36 15.76 12.34
C ARG A 54 12.34 16.85 12.66
N THR A 55 11.26 16.88 11.90
CA THR A 55 10.14 17.81 12.10
C THR A 55 8.83 17.09 11.79
N PHE A 56 7.77 17.50 12.47
CA PHE A 56 6.39 17.12 12.17
C PHE A 56 5.69 18.19 11.31
N ASP A 57 6.37 19.29 11.02
CA ASP A 57 5.85 20.38 10.20
C ASP A 57 6.03 20.04 8.72
N LYS A 58 4.91 19.70 8.05
CA LYS A 58 4.87 19.38 6.63
C LYS A 58 5.35 20.54 5.75
N SER A 59 5.09 21.79 6.14
CA SER A 59 5.56 22.94 5.37
C SER A 59 7.09 23.02 5.33
N GLU A 60 7.74 22.51 6.38
CA GLU A 60 9.19 22.45 6.45
C GLU A 60 9.76 21.26 5.67
N THR A 61 9.09 20.10 5.68
CA THR A 61 9.52 18.98 4.83
C THR A 61 9.38 19.35 3.35
N ASP A 62 8.25 19.94 2.96
CA ASP A 62 8.02 20.43 1.59
C ASP A 62 9.05 21.48 1.16
N ARG A 63 9.41 22.42 2.04
CA ARG A 63 10.46 23.41 1.74
C ARG A 63 11.80 22.73 1.43
N ILE A 64 12.17 21.71 2.21
CA ILE A 64 13.43 20.99 2.05
C ILE A 64 13.42 20.14 0.77
N GLU A 65 12.32 19.46 0.49
CA GLU A 65 12.17 18.62 -0.70
C GLU A 65 12.24 19.42 -1.99
N ASN A 66 11.76 20.67 -1.97
CA ASN A 66 11.82 21.60 -3.10
C ASN A 66 13.19 22.28 -3.28
N LEU A 67 14.19 21.98 -2.43
CA LEU A 67 15.55 22.52 -2.62
C LEU A 67 16.29 21.80 -3.77
N PRO A 68 17.20 22.50 -4.47
CA PRO A 68 18.18 21.86 -5.35
C PRO A 68 18.97 20.77 -4.62
N ASP A 69 19.33 19.70 -5.32
CA ASP A 69 19.94 18.49 -4.73
C ASP A 69 21.12 18.76 -3.79
N SER A 70 22.00 19.68 -4.16
CA SER A 70 23.17 20.05 -3.33
C SER A 70 22.78 20.72 -2.02
N LEU A 71 21.75 21.57 -2.03
CA LEU A 71 21.24 22.26 -0.85
C LEU A 71 20.41 21.31 0.01
N ARG A 72 19.56 20.48 -0.61
CA ARG A 72 18.79 19.44 0.08
C ARG A 72 19.72 18.48 0.83
N LEU A 73 20.78 17.99 0.18
CA LEU A 73 21.76 17.11 0.81
C LEU A 73 22.47 17.77 2.01
N LYS A 74 22.85 19.05 1.86
CA LYS A 74 23.47 19.82 2.94
C LYS A 74 22.55 19.95 4.13
N GLU A 75 21.28 20.31 3.90
CA GLU A 75 20.29 20.46 4.95
C GLU A 75 19.95 19.13 5.65
N MET A 76 19.71 18.07 4.88
CA MET A 76 19.46 16.73 5.43
C MET A 76 20.65 16.22 6.25
N THR A 77 21.89 16.52 5.84
CA THR A 77 23.08 16.14 6.61
C THR A 77 23.14 16.85 7.96
N GLY A 78 22.75 18.12 8.02
CA GLY A 78 22.68 18.89 9.27
C GLY A 78 21.56 18.44 10.21
N ARG A 79 20.56 17.72 9.69
CA ARG A 79 19.41 17.21 10.44
C ARG A 79 19.55 15.75 10.88
N LYS A 80 20.66 15.08 10.61
CA LYS A 80 20.86 13.69 11.08
C LYS A 80 20.75 13.61 12.60
N PHE A 81 20.24 12.48 13.09
CA PHE A 81 20.30 12.18 14.51
C PHE A 81 21.77 12.14 14.96
N VAL A 82 22.05 12.71 16.12
CA VAL A 82 23.39 12.63 16.74
C VAL A 82 23.72 11.19 17.15
N SER A 83 22.69 10.40 17.49
CA SER A 83 22.82 9.03 17.95
C SER A 83 22.02 8.08 17.06
N ASP A 84 22.72 7.13 16.45
CA ASP A 84 22.10 6.01 15.71
C ASP A 84 21.18 5.18 16.61
N THR A 85 21.49 5.12 17.91
CA THR A 85 20.66 4.40 18.89
C THR A 85 19.28 5.03 19.03
N LEU A 86 19.17 6.35 18.94
CA LEU A 86 17.86 7.02 19.01
C LEU A 86 17.02 6.73 17.77
N SER A 87 17.63 6.77 16.57
CA SER A 87 16.92 6.41 15.33
C SER A 87 16.42 4.96 15.41
N LYS A 88 17.28 4.02 15.80
CA LYS A 88 16.90 2.61 16.00
C LYS A 88 15.78 2.45 17.03
N PHE A 89 15.87 3.16 18.16
CA PHE A 89 14.83 3.16 19.18
C PHE A 89 13.48 3.63 18.62
N ILE A 90 13.48 4.71 17.82
CA ILE A 90 12.25 5.24 17.20
C ILE A 90 11.61 4.19 16.29
N PHE A 91 12.42 3.57 15.42
CA PHE A 91 11.93 2.51 14.54
C PHE A 91 11.37 1.32 15.31
N GLN A 92 12.08 0.84 16.32
CA GLN A 92 11.70 -0.35 17.09
C GLN A 92 10.44 -0.14 17.93
N ASN A 93 10.21 1.07 18.46
CA ASN A 93 9.17 1.30 19.46
C ASN A 93 7.94 2.05 18.92
N TYR A 94 8.07 2.81 17.83
CA TYR A 94 6.96 3.61 17.29
C TYR A 94 6.57 3.22 15.87
N ILE A 95 7.53 2.89 15.00
CA ILE A 95 7.24 2.61 13.58
C ILE A 95 6.89 1.13 13.40
N ASN A 96 7.83 0.22 13.63
CA ASN A 96 7.66 -1.21 13.34
C ASN A 96 6.45 -1.85 14.06
N PRO A 97 6.13 -1.53 15.34
CA PRO A 97 4.94 -2.07 15.98
C PRO A 97 3.65 -1.60 15.33
N LYS A 98 3.63 -0.38 14.78
CA LYS A 98 2.47 0.16 14.08
C LYS A 98 2.36 -0.36 12.65
N ASP A 99 3.49 -0.60 11.98
CA ASP A 99 3.50 -1.32 10.70
C ASP A 99 2.82 -2.70 10.82
N ALA A 100 3.09 -3.43 11.91
CA ALA A 100 2.44 -4.71 12.19
C ALA A 100 0.92 -4.55 12.43
N LEU A 101 0.52 -3.62 13.31
CA LEU A 101 -0.89 -3.38 13.62
C LEU A 101 -1.69 -2.89 12.40
N HIS A 102 -1.14 -1.97 11.61
CA HIS A 102 -1.78 -1.49 10.40
C HIS A 102 -1.87 -2.59 9.33
N THR A 103 -0.86 -3.46 9.23
CA THR A 103 -0.91 -4.63 8.35
C THR A 103 -2.03 -5.59 8.74
N GLU A 104 -2.13 -5.96 10.02
CA GLU A 104 -3.20 -6.81 10.54
C GLU A 104 -4.57 -6.21 10.26
N ARG A 105 -4.72 -4.91 10.56
CA ARG A 105 -5.98 -4.21 10.34
C ARG A 105 -6.37 -4.18 8.87
N MET A 106 -5.41 -3.92 7.99
CA MET A 106 -5.68 -3.92 6.55
C MET A 106 -6.01 -5.32 6.01
N ILE A 107 -5.43 -6.39 6.56
CA ILE A 107 -5.81 -7.78 6.27
C ILE A 107 -7.28 -8.02 6.64
N GLU A 108 -7.73 -7.56 7.82
CA GLU A 108 -9.13 -7.65 8.22
C GLU A 108 -10.05 -6.90 7.25
N ILE A 109 -9.66 -5.69 6.87
CA ILE A 109 -10.41 -4.86 5.91
C ILE A 109 -10.53 -5.60 4.57
N ILE A 110 -9.44 -6.15 4.02
CA ILE A 110 -9.48 -6.89 2.75
C ILE A 110 -10.37 -8.15 2.85
N LYS A 111 -10.22 -8.92 3.93
CA LYS A 111 -11.03 -10.14 4.11
C LYS A 111 -12.52 -9.81 4.16
N LYS A 112 -12.90 -8.76 4.90
CA LYS A 112 -14.30 -8.37 5.10
C LYS A 112 -14.89 -7.60 3.90
N TYR A 113 -14.14 -6.66 3.36
CA TYR A 113 -14.64 -5.68 2.38
C TYR A 113 -14.00 -5.81 1.01
N GLY A 114 -12.91 -6.56 0.84
CA GLY A 114 -12.08 -6.52 -0.37
C GLY A 114 -11.11 -5.33 -0.35
N PHE A 115 -10.14 -5.33 -1.26
CA PHE A 115 -9.10 -4.32 -1.29
C PHE A 115 -9.69 -2.92 -1.53
N PRO A 116 -9.39 -1.93 -0.68
CA PRO A 116 -9.92 -0.58 -0.82
C PRO A 116 -9.02 0.25 -1.73
N SER A 117 -8.97 -0.05 -3.04
CA SER A 117 -8.23 0.82 -3.98
C SER A 117 -8.81 2.24 -3.99
N VAL A 118 -8.02 3.24 -4.37
CA VAL A 118 -8.52 4.62 -4.46
C VAL A 118 -9.70 4.71 -5.41
N GLU A 119 -9.62 4.00 -6.54
CA GLU A 119 -10.70 3.92 -7.52
C GLU A 119 -11.98 3.34 -6.91
N ARG A 120 -11.84 2.31 -6.05
CA ARG A 120 -12.98 1.70 -5.37
C ARG A 120 -13.54 2.58 -4.26
N ILE A 121 -12.70 3.22 -3.46
CA ILE A 121 -13.13 4.18 -2.44
C ILE A 121 -13.95 5.30 -3.09
N ARG A 122 -13.45 5.89 -4.18
CA ARG A 122 -14.13 6.98 -4.90
C ARG A 122 -15.48 6.61 -5.52
N LYS A 123 -15.82 5.31 -5.65
CA LYS A 123 -17.18 4.88 -6.05
C LYS A 123 -18.23 5.11 -4.96
N PHE A 124 -17.80 5.15 -3.69
CA PHE A 124 -18.71 5.18 -2.53
C PHE A 124 -18.47 6.38 -1.60
N TYR A 125 -17.29 6.98 -1.64
CA TYR A 125 -16.89 8.12 -0.82
C TYR A 125 -16.90 9.41 -1.65
N ASN A 126 -17.77 10.35 -1.27
CA ASN A 126 -18.01 11.59 -2.03
C ASN A 126 -17.27 12.82 -1.47
N LYS A 127 -16.32 12.63 -0.56
CA LYS A 127 -15.50 13.71 0.00
C LYS A 127 -14.09 13.60 -0.57
N GLU A 128 -13.35 14.70 -0.55
CA GLU A 128 -11.92 14.65 -0.82
C GLU A 128 -11.18 14.00 0.35
N PHE A 129 -10.06 13.37 0.05
CA PHE A 129 -9.13 12.88 1.06
C PHE A 129 -8.49 14.06 1.79
N ALA A 130 -8.23 13.87 3.09
CA ALA A 130 -7.47 14.82 3.89
C ALA A 130 -6.05 15.02 3.33
N ASP A 131 -5.46 13.94 2.80
CA ASP A 131 -4.20 13.96 2.07
C ASP A 131 -4.42 13.56 0.59
N PRO A 132 -4.14 14.43 -0.40
CA PRO A 132 -4.31 14.09 -1.81
C PRO A 132 -3.40 12.96 -2.30
N GLU A 133 -2.30 12.71 -1.59
CA GLU A 133 -1.35 11.62 -1.85
C GLU A 133 -1.78 10.30 -1.19
N PHE A 134 -2.87 10.28 -0.43
CA PHE A 134 -3.38 9.08 0.22
C PHE A 134 -3.56 7.94 -0.78
N ARG A 135 -2.86 6.83 -0.54
CA ARG A 135 -2.98 5.57 -1.31
C ARG A 135 -2.94 4.40 -0.32
N PRO A 136 -4.03 3.63 -0.16
CA PRO A 136 -4.08 2.46 0.75
C PRO A 136 -2.99 1.42 0.51
N MET A 137 -2.52 1.30 -0.74
CA MET A 137 -1.38 0.45 -1.09
C MET A 137 -0.11 0.76 -0.28
N LEU A 138 0.14 2.04 0.03
CA LEU A 138 1.39 2.45 0.67
C LEU A 138 1.51 1.90 2.10
N ILE A 139 0.39 1.64 2.78
CA ILE A 139 0.34 1.01 4.11
C ILE A 139 1.02 -0.37 4.10
N PHE A 140 0.96 -1.10 2.97
CA PHE A 140 1.53 -2.45 2.87
C PHE A 140 3.02 -2.50 2.49
N ILE A 141 3.61 -1.40 2.02
CA ILE A 141 5.04 -1.38 1.65
C ILE A 141 5.91 -1.71 2.86
N HIS A 142 5.40 -1.41 4.05
CA HIS A 142 6.10 -1.57 5.32
C HIS A 142 5.66 -2.81 6.10
N SER A 143 4.82 -3.68 5.52
CA SER A 143 4.35 -4.88 6.19
C SER A 143 5.50 -5.79 6.63
N PRO A 144 5.53 -6.21 7.91
CA PRO A 144 6.53 -7.15 8.40
C PRO A 144 6.50 -8.49 7.65
N SER A 145 7.67 -9.12 7.52
CA SER A 145 7.83 -10.36 6.73
C SER A 145 6.95 -11.53 7.18
N GLN A 146 6.54 -11.55 8.45
CA GLN A 146 5.63 -12.56 8.98
C GLN A 146 4.25 -12.58 8.29
N TYR A 147 3.82 -11.47 7.66
CA TYR A 147 2.54 -11.39 6.95
C TYR A 147 2.66 -11.64 5.44
N TRP A 148 3.86 -11.73 4.89
CA TRP A 148 4.06 -11.71 3.43
C TRP A 148 3.38 -12.87 2.70
N GLU A 149 3.39 -14.09 3.26
CA GLU A 149 2.73 -15.24 2.61
C GLU A 149 1.21 -15.07 2.57
N GLU A 150 0.60 -14.57 3.64
CA GLU A 150 -0.82 -14.27 3.67
C GLU A 150 -1.17 -13.15 2.69
N LEU A 151 -0.39 -12.07 2.66
CA LEU A 151 -0.60 -10.95 1.76
C LEU A 151 -0.46 -11.35 0.28
N LYS A 152 0.47 -12.25 -0.07
CA LYS A 152 0.58 -12.80 -1.43
C LYS A 152 -0.70 -13.51 -1.88
N VAL A 153 -1.28 -14.32 -0.99
CA VAL A 153 -2.55 -15.03 -1.27
C VAL A 153 -3.69 -14.03 -1.42
N LEU A 154 -3.83 -13.10 -0.47
CA LEU A 154 -4.89 -12.08 -0.51
C LEU A 154 -4.79 -11.22 -1.78
N MET A 155 -3.61 -10.73 -2.13
CA MET A 155 -3.46 -9.87 -3.33
C MET A 155 -3.69 -10.64 -4.63
N LEU A 156 -3.38 -11.94 -4.67
CA LEU A 156 -3.72 -12.78 -5.83
C LEU A 156 -5.24 -12.91 -5.99
N ASP A 157 -5.97 -13.10 -4.90
CA ASP A 157 -7.42 -13.20 -4.94
C ASP A 157 -8.05 -11.86 -5.34
N GLU A 158 -7.57 -10.74 -4.79
CA GLU A 158 -8.02 -9.38 -5.15
C GLU A 158 -7.71 -9.03 -6.62
N TYR A 159 -6.58 -9.51 -7.15
CA TYR A 159 -6.25 -9.39 -8.58
C TYR A 159 -7.20 -10.20 -9.45
N ARG A 160 -7.49 -11.46 -9.09
CA ARG A 160 -8.38 -12.35 -9.85
C ARG A 160 -9.81 -11.84 -9.95
N ILE A 161 -10.29 -11.13 -8.93
CA ILE A 161 -11.63 -10.53 -8.91
C ILE A 161 -11.66 -9.10 -9.46
N GLY A 162 -10.49 -8.54 -9.83
CA GLY A 162 -10.39 -7.23 -10.47
C GLY A 162 -10.46 -6.03 -9.52
N ASN A 163 -10.26 -6.22 -8.22
CA ASN A 163 -10.17 -5.10 -7.26
C ASN A 163 -8.82 -4.39 -7.33
N ILE A 164 -7.78 -5.09 -7.81
CA ILE A 164 -6.48 -4.50 -8.16
C ILE A 164 -6.08 -4.89 -9.59
N ASN A 165 -5.35 -4.00 -10.28
CA ASN A 165 -4.82 -4.27 -11.61
C ASN A 165 -3.51 -5.06 -11.58
N GLN A 166 -3.02 -5.49 -12.75
CA GLN A 166 -1.81 -6.31 -12.87
C GLN A 166 -0.57 -5.62 -12.30
N CYS A 167 -0.42 -4.30 -12.51
CA CYS A 167 0.73 -3.53 -12.04
C CYS A 167 0.70 -3.37 -10.52
N GLN A 168 -0.48 -3.18 -9.94
CA GLN A 168 -0.66 -3.14 -8.49
C GLN A 168 -0.28 -4.50 -7.88
N TYR A 169 -0.74 -5.60 -8.48
CA TYR A 169 -0.35 -6.95 -8.05
C TYR A 169 1.16 -7.21 -8.14
N GLY A 170 1.78 -6.85 -9.27
CA GLY A 170 3.23 -6.96 -9.46
C GLY A 170 4.03 -6.17 -8.43
N TYR A 171 3.58 -4.95 -8.11
CA TYR A 171 4.19 -4.11 -7.09
C TYR A 171 4.09 -4.75 -5.69
N PHE A 172 2.92 -5.26 -5.30
CA PHE A 172 2.76 -5.98 -4.05
C PHE A 172 3.66 -7.21 -3.94
N LEU A 173 3.74 -8.03 -4.99
CA LEU A 173 4.63 -9.20 -4.99
C LEU A 173 6.10 -8.80 -4.82
N TRP A 174 6.52 -7.72 -5.47
CA TRP A 174 7.87 -7.18 -5.30
C TRP A 174 8.16 -6.76 -3.85
N GLN A 175 7.21 -6.10 -3.20
CA GLN A 175 7.34 -5.75 -1.78
C GLN A 175 7.42 -7.00 -0.89
N PHE A 176 6.50 -7.96 -1.07
CA PHE A 176 6.40 -9.17 -0.24
C PHE A 176 7.45 -10.25 -0.56
N THR A 177 8.36 -9.96 -1.48
CA THR A 177 9.57 -10.77 -1.74
C THR A 177 10.84 -10.06 -1.27
N GLY A 178 10.71 -9.01 -0.46
CA GLY A 178 11.83 -8.25 0.07
C GLY A 178 12.58 -7.45 -1.00
N ARG A 179 11.94 -7.18 -2.15
CA ARG A 179 12.48 -6.38 -3.25
C ARG A 179 13.81 -6.90 -3.82
N GLN A 180 14.08 -8.20 -3.70
CA GLN A 180 15.34 -8.82 -4.11
C GLN A 180 15.59 -8.78 -5.63
N SER A 181 14.54 -8.62 -6.43
CA SER A 181 14.59 -8.58 -7.90
C SER A 181 13.37 -7.86 -8.45
N PHE A 182 13.49 -7.18 -9.60
CA PHE A 182 12.34 -6.61 -10.31
C PHE A 182 11.46 -7.65 -11.01
N LYS A 183 11.86 -8.94 -11.02
CA LYS A 183 11.14 -10.01 -11.71
C LYS A 183 9.62 -10.02 -11.42
N PRO A 184 9.13 -9.90 -10.17
CA PRO A 184 7.70 -9.88 -9.92
C PRO A 184 6.98 -8.73 -10.62
N MET A 185 7.62 -7.56 -10.75
CA MET A 185 7.03 -6.43 -11.49
C MET A 185 7.10 -6.67 -13.00
N LEU A 186 8.24 -7.15 -13.52
CA LEU A 186 8.43 -7.41 -14.96
C LEU A 186 7.50 -8.51 -15.48
N ASP A 187 7.20 -9.52 -14.66
CA ASP A 187 6.22 -10.56 -14.98
C ASP A 187 4.76 -10.04 -14.90
N ASN A 188 4.53 -8.84 -14.35
CA ASN A 188 3.21 -8.30 -14.03
C ASN A 188 3.05 -6.84 -14.48
N GLY A 189 3.19 -6.59 -15.77
CA GLY A 189 2.81 -5.31 -16.38
C GLY A 189 3.81 -4.18 -16.19
N TYR A 190 5.08 -4.48 -15.89
CA TYR A 190 6.15 -3.48 -15.96
C TYR A 190 7.18 -3.85 -17.01
N LYS A 191 7.84 -2.83 -17.55
CA LYS A 191 8.99 -2.98 -18.44
C LYS A 191 10.14 -2.08 -17.98
N LEU A 192 11.37 -2.49 -18.29
CA LEU A 192 12.53 -1.60 -18.19
C LEU A 192 12.62 -0.79 -19.48
N ILE A 193 12.76 0.52 -19.34
CA ILE A 193 13.04 1.45 -20.44
C ILE A 193 14.30 2.24 -20.14
N GLU A 194 14.98 2.70 -21.18
CA GLU A 194 16.08 3.66 -21.07
C GLU A 194 15.55 5.07 -21.34
N GLU A 195 15.70 5.97 -20.37
CA GLU A 195 15.32 7.37 -20.50
C GLU A 195 16.44 8.25 -19.94
N ASN A 196 16.97 9.17 -20.77
CA ASN A 196 18.07 10.06 -20.40
C ASN A 196 19.31 9.32 -19.82
N GLY A 197 19.61 8.13 -20.36
CA GLY A 197 20.73 7.29 -19.92
C GLY A 197 20.52 6.62 -18.55
N LYS A 198 19.26 6.55 -18.09
CA LYS A 198 18.87 5.83 -16.87
C LYS A 198 17.87 4.74 -17.22
N THR A 199 18.07 3.56 -16.65
CA THR A 199 17.07 2.49 -16.68
C THR A 199 15.95 2.81 -15.71
N ILE A 200 14.71 2.90 -16.19
CA ILE A 200 13.50 3.19 -15.41
C ILE A 200 12.52 2.03 -15.56
N LEU A 201 11.85 1.69 -14.47
CA LEU A 201 10.76 0.74 -14.48
C LEU A 201 9.45 1.48 -14.81
N GLN A 202 8.83 1.16 -15.95
CA GLN A 202 7.61 1.80 -16.42
C GLN A 202 6.42 0.84 -16.34
N PRO A 203 5.28 1.23 -15.71
CA PRO A 203 4.06 0.45 -15.76
C PRO A 203 3.46 0.45 -17.17
N THR A 204 2.86 -0.65 -17.58
CA THR A 204 2.14 -0.82 -18.85
C THR A 204 0.63 -0.99 -18.65
N CYS A 205 0.16 -0.95 -17.41
CA CYS A 205 -1.25 -1.02 -17.07
C CYS A 205 -1.89 0.36 -17.10
N GLU A 206 -3.16 0.40 -17.45
CA GLU A 206 -4.03 1.59 -17.39
C GLU A 206 -4.46 1.92 -15.96
#